data_AF-A0A939KV96-F1
#
_entry.id   AF-A0A939KV96-F1
#
_cell.length_a   1.000
_cell.length_b   1.000
_cell.length_c   1.000
_cell.angle_alpha   90.00
_cell.angle_beta   90.00
_cell.angle_gamma   90.00
#
_symmetry.space_group_name_H-M   'P 1'
#
loop_
_entity.id
_entity.type
_entity.pdbx_description
1 polymer ?
#
loop_
_entity_poly.entity_id
_entity_poly.type
_entity_poly.pdbx_seq_one_letter_code
_entity_poly.pdbx_strand_id
1 'polypeptide(L)'
;MVEHNYLKNLLSKSRFNRRLHNIGEPIWMLLFQVRAQTFKQLNPGQEYIIDSFPVPVCDNIRIDRCKIYKQEEYRGYIASKKRYFYGLRVHMLVNKSGNPIEFHLAPASYNDVKVLQSFCFDLPSKSLVYGDKAYNDYQLEDLLKESAKIKLKPLRKKNSKRKESPCFDYIQKVTRKQVETCFSRITNLFPKSIHAVTSKGFELKIILFIIAFCIQFL
;
A
#
# COMPACT_ATOMS: atom_id res chain seq x y z
N MET A 1 1.59 -15.49 -30.87
CA MET A 1 2.81 -14.64 -30.80
C MET A 1 4.09 -15.45 -30.99
N VAL A 2 4.31 -16.55 -30.25
CA VAL A 2 5.48 -17.43 -30.44
C VAL A 2 5.31 -18.37 -31.63
N GLU A 3 4.11 -18.95 -31.82
CA GLU A 3 3.77 -19.80 -32.97
C GLU A 3 3.86 -19.12 -34.34
N HIS A 4 3.90 -17.79 -34.38
CA HIS A 4 3.99 -17.00 -35.61
C HIS A 4 5.36 -16.32 -35.77
N ASN A 5 6.35 -16.68 -34.95
CA ASN A 5 7.74 -16.23 -35.04
C ASN A 5 7.97 -14.70 -35.00
N TYR A 6 7.00 -13.93 -34.51
CA TYR A 6 7.11 -12.47 -34.39
C TYR A 6 8.15 -12.01 -33.34
N LEU A 7 8.50 -12.88 -32.39
CA LEU A 7 9.50 -12.63 -31.35
C LEU A 7 10.59 -13.72 -31.39
N LYS A 8 11.56 -13.55 -32.27
CA LYS A 8 12.65 -14.52 -32.52
C LYS A 8 13.51 -14.85 -31.28
N ASN A 9 13.52 -13.97 -30.27
CA ASN A 9 14.35 -14.09 -29.07
C ASN A 9 13.54 -13.94 -27.77
N LEU A 10 12.44 -14.68 -27.63
CA LEU A 10 11.66 -14.66 -26.39
C LEU A 10 12.49 -15.19 -25.22
N LEU A 11 12.54 -14.44 -24.12
CA LEU A 11 13.23 -14.89 -22.91
C LEU A 11 12.46 -16.05 -22.28
N SER A 12 13.19 -17.07 -21.82
CA SER A 12 12.60 -18.06 -20.92
C SER A 12 12.14 -17.39 -19.61
N LYS A 13 11.14 -17.96 -18.94
CA LYS A 13 10.63 -17.48 -17.64
C LYS A 13 11.75 -17.24 -16.61
N SER A 14 12.73 -18.15 -16.56
CA SER A 14 13.89 -18.03 -15.67
C SER A 14 14.77 -16.82 -16.03
N ARG A 15 15.08 -16.62 -17.32
CA ARG A 15 15.89 -15.46 -17.77
C ARG A 15 15.16 -14.15 -17.53
N PHE A 16 13.86 -14.10 -17.79
CA PHE A 16 13.02 -12.94 -17.52
C PHE A 16 13.02 -12.57 -16.02
N ASN A 17 12.74 -13.54 -15.14
CA ASN A 17 12.76 -13.31 -13.69
C ASN A 17 14.13 -12.81 -13.21
N ARG A 18 15.23 -13.38 -13.70
CA ARG A 18 16.58 -12.95 -13.33
C ARG A 18 16.82 -11.49 -13.73
N ARG A 19 16.37 -11.07 -14.91
CA ARG A 19 16.47 -9.68 -15.35
C ARG A 19 15.63 -8.75 -14.48
N LEU A 20 14.40 -9.13 -14.14
CA LEU A 20 13.57 -8.35 -13.21
C LEU A 20 14.27 -8.14 -11.86
N HIS A 21 14.88 -9.18 -11.32
CA HIS A 21 15.64 -9.11 -10.06
C HIS A 21 16.93 -8.28 -10.15
N ASN A 22 17.50 -8.12 -11.34
CA ASN A 22 18.67 -7.27 -11.57
C ASN A 22 18.30 -5.79 -11.70
N ILE A 23 17.03 -5.46 -11.88
CA ILE A 23 16.55 -4.07 -11.84
C ILE A 23 16.41 -3.68 -10.37
N GLY A 24 17.16 -2.66 -9.96
CA GLY A 24 17.11 -2.15 -8.58
C GLY A 24 15.71 -1.63 -8.22
N GLU A 25 15.32 -1.85 -6.97
CA GLU A 25 14.06 -1.35 -6.40
C GLU A 25 13.80 0.15 -6.65
N PRO A 26 14.80 1.05 -6.58
CA PRO A 26 14.58 2.48 -6.86
C PRO A 26 14.00 2.75 -8.25
N ILE A 27 14.31 1.92 -9.25
CA ILE A 27 13.77 2.08 -10.62
C ILE A 27 12.27 1.73 -10.64
N TRP A 28 11.86 0.69 -9.93
CA TRP A 28 10.45 0.32 -9.80
C TRP A 28 9.67 1.41 -9.05
N MET A 29 10.26 1.94 -7.97
CA MET A 29 9.66 3.05 -7.22
C MET A 29 9.58 4.33 -8.05
N LEU A 30 10.56 4.63 -8.90
CA LEU A 30 10.50 5.75 -9.82
C LEU A 30 9.34 5.60 -10.82
N LEU A 31 9.15 4.42 -11.42
CA LEU A 31 8.02 4.16 -12.31
C LEU A 31 6.67 4.37 -11.62
N PHE A 32 6.55 3.93 -10.36
CA PHE A 32 5.39 4.20 -9.53
C PHE A 32 5.21 5.71 -9.28
N GLN A 33 6.27 6.42 -8.90
CA GLN A 33 6.25 7.85 -8.59
C GLN A 33 5.81 8.70 -9.79
N VAL A 34 6.27 8.38 -11.00
CA VAL A 34 5.82 9.05 -12.24
C VAL A 34 4.31 8.95 -12.39
N ARG A 35 3.72 7.78 -12.15
CA ARG A 35 2.27 7.60 -12.18
C ARG A 35 1.55 8.30 -11.03
N ALA A 36 2.11 8.24 -9.83
CA ALA A 36 1.57 8.94 -8.68
C ALA A 36 1.50 10.46 -8.92
N GLN A 37 2.49 11.06 -9.58
CA GLN A 37 2.46 12.48 -9.95
C GLN A 37 1.28 12.82 -10.86
N THR A 38 1.02 12.01 -11.89
CA THR A 38 -0.17 12.18 -12.74
C THR A 38 -1.46 12.09 -11.92
N PHE A 39 -1.57 11.12 -11.01
CA PHE A 39 -2.75 10.96 -10.16
C PHE A 39 -2.94 12.10 -9.15
N LYS A 40 -1.86 12.76 -8.69
CA LYS A 40 -1.94 13.98 -7.88
C LYS A 40 -2.51 15.14 -8.70
N GLN A 41 -2.06 15.32 -9.94
CA GLN A 41 -2.55 16.37 -10.84
C GLN A 41 -4.03 16.20 -11.20
N LEU A 42 -4.48 14.95 -11.38
CA LEU A 42 -5.88 14.62 -11.66
C LEU A 42 -6.78 14.57 -10.41
N ASN A 43 -6.31 15.08 -9.26
CA ASN A 43 -7.05 15.11 -7.99
C ASN A 43 -7.29 16.56 -7.51
N PRO A 44 -8.20 17.32 -8.14
CA PRO A 44 -8.42 18.74 -7.80
C PRO A 44 -8.88 18.95 -6.35
N GLY A 45 -9.58 17.97 -5.77
CA GLY A 45 -10.03 18.03 -4.37
C GLY A 45 -8.90 17.86 -3.35
N GLN A 46 -7.72 17.36 -3.75
CA GLN A 46 -6.57 17.11 -2.89
C GLN A 46 -6.92 16.30 -1.62
N GLU A 47 -7.91 15.41 -1.76
CA GLU A 47 -8.34 14.49 -0.72
C GLU A 47 -7.65 13.15 -0.92
N TYR A 48 -7.06 12.65 0.16
CA TYR A 48 -6.30 11.41 0.20
C TYR A 48 -6.69 10.58 1.40
N ILE A 49 -6.52 9.26 1.32
CA ILE A 49 -6.79 8.34 2.41
C ILE A 49 -5.59 7.42 2.57
N ILE A 50 -5.13 7.28 3.81
CA ILE A 50 -4.19 6.24 4.20
C ILE A 50 -4.94 5.07 4.85
N ASP A 51 -4.73 3.88 4.29
CA ASP A 51 -5.20 2.63 4.87
C ASP A 51 -4.21 1.51 4.51
N SER A 52 -4.44 0.29 4.99
CA SER A 52 -3.57 -0.84 4.71
C SER A 52 -4.33 -2.11 4.37
N PHE A 53 -3.68 -3.03 3.67
CA PHE A 53 -4.21 -4.36 3.43
C PHE A 53 -3.14 -5.44 3.65
N PRO A 54 -3.56 -6.64 4.12
CA PRO A 54 -2.65 -7.75 4.37
C PRO A 54 -2.32 -8.49 3.07
N VAL A 55 -1.05 -8.87 2.91
CA VAL A 55 -0.55 -9.74 1.84
C VAL A 55 0.09 -10.98 2.49
N PRO A 56 -0.68 -12.07 2.68
CA PRO A 56 -0.18 -13.27 3.31
C PRO A 56 0.83 -13.98 2.41
N VAL A 57 1.95 -14.40 2.99
CA VAL A 57 2.92 -15.29 2.33
C VAL A 57 2.46 -16.75 2.44
N CYS A 58 1.85 -17.11 3.58
CA CYS A 58 1.27 -18.43 3.82
C CYS A 58 0.17 -18.37 4.89
N ASP A 59 -0.61 -19.45 4.99
CA ASP A 59 -1.55 -19.65 6.09
C ASP A 59 -0.84 -19.98 7.40
N ASN A 60 -1.48 -19.68 8.54
CA ASN A 60 -0.89 -19.86 9.86
C ASN A 60 -0.37 -21.29 10.13
N ILE A 61 -1.08 -22.31 9.63
CA ILE A 61 -0.71 -23.73 9.74
C ILE A 61 0.57 -24.11 8.95
N ARG A 62 1.12 -23.18 8.15
CA ARG A 62 2.33 -23.38 7.33
C ARG A 62 3.48 -22.46 7.76
N ILE A 63 3.34 -21.70 8.84
CA ILE A 63 4.38 -20.76 9.31
C ILE A 63 5.69 -21.50 9.57
N ASP A 64 5.66 -22.63 10.27
CA ASP A 64 6.85 -23.43 10.62
C ASP A 64 7.63 -23.94 9.38
N ARG A 65 6.97 -23.99 8.21
CA ARG A 65 7.56 -24.41 6.94
C ARG A 65 7.91 -23.24 6.02
N CYS A 66 7.64 -22.00 6.43
CA CYS A 66 7.89 -20.82 5.63
C CYS A 66 9.40 -20.53 5.55
N LYS A 67 9.91 -20.39 4.33
CA LYS A 67 11.34 -20.11 4.07
C LYS A 67 11.61 -18.66 3.68
N ILE A 68 10.55 -17.88 3.42
CA ILE A 68 10.66 -16.50 2.92
C ILE A 68 10.92 -15.53 4.08
N TYR A 69 10.13 -15.64 5.14
CA TYR A 69 10.23 -14.87 6.38
C TYR A 69 10.29 -15.84 7.56
N LYS A 70 11.07 -15.54 8.60
CA LYS A 70 11.26 -16.44 9.75
C LYS A 70 10.92 -15.82 11.10
N GLN A 71 10.77 -14.50 11.16
CA GLN A 71 10.60 -13.73 12.38
C GLN A 71 9.12 -13.56 12.73
N GLU A 72 8.81 -13.47 14.02
CA GLU A 72 7.44 -13.26 14.51
C GLU A 72 6.83 -11.92 14.06
N GLU A 73 7.66 -10.94 13.67
CA GLU A 73 7.18 -9.64 13.16
C GLU A 73 6.34 -9.75 11.88
N TYR A 74 6.46 -10.86 11.15
CA TYR A 74 5.64 -11.14 9.97
C TYR A 74 4.29 -11.76 10.33
N ARG A 75 4.00 -12.00 11.62
CA ARG A 75 2.69 -12.46 12.08
C ARG A 75 1.82 -11.28 12.50
N GLY A 76 0.77 -11.02 11.74
CA GLY A 76 -0.18 -9.94 12.01
C GLY A 76 -1.60 -10.45 12.23
N TYR A 77 -2.46 -9.55 12.71
CA TYR A 77 -3.87 -9.82 12.92
C TYR A 77 -4.73 -8.92 12.03
N ILE A 78 -5.76 -9.51 11.41
CA ILE A 78 -6.76 -8.80 10.60
C ILE A 78 -8.03 -8.72 11.43
N ALA A 79 -8.27 -7.55 12.04
CA ALA A 79 -9.40 -7.34 12.94
C ALA A 79 -10.75 -7.58 12.26
N SER A 80 -10.91 -7.13 11.00
CA SER A 80 -12.16 -7.28 10.23
C SER A 80 -12.52 -8.74 9.94
N LYS A 81 -11.53 -9.62 9.83
CA LYS A 81 -11.70 -11.06 9.56
C LYS A 81 -11.48 -11.93 10.80
N LYS A 82 -11.21 -11.32 11.95
CA LYS A 82 -10.83 -11.96 13.22
C LYS A 82 -9.78 -13.07 13.07
N ARG A 83 -8.79 -12.89 12.20
CA ARG A 83 -7.83 -13.94 11.87
C ARG A 83 -6.39 -13.43 11.86
N TYR A 84 -5.46 -14.30 12.26
CA TYR A 84 -4.03 -14.06 12.04
C TYR A 84 -3.63 -14.36 10.60
N PHE A 85 -2.59 -13.69 10.12
CA PHE A 85 -1.93 -13.98 8.86
C PHE A 85 -0.41 -13.85 9.04
N TYR A 86 0.34 -14.54 8.20
CA TYR A 86 1.80 -14.41 8.14
C TYR A 86 2.21 -13.81 6.81
N GLY A 87 3.01 -12.75 6.80
CA GLY A 87 3.45 -12.05 5.60
C GLY A 87 3.65 -10.55 5.83
N LEU A 88 3.28 -9.75 4.82
CA LEU A 88 3.45 -8.31 4.82
C LEU A 88 2.12 -7.59 4.91
N ARG A 89 2.15 -6.35 5.39
CA ARG A 89 1.07 -5.39 5.27
C ARG A 89 1.51 -4.29 4.32
N VAL A 90 0.66 -3.98 3.34
CA VAL A 90 0.87 -2.87 2.41
C VAL A 90 0.12 -1.69 2.97
N HIS A 91 0.83 -0.67 3.43
CA HIS A 91 0.25 0.62 3.78
C HIS A 91 0.23 1.48 2.54
N MET A 92 -0.89 2.12 2.23
CA MET A 92 -1.05 2.83 0.98
C MET A 92 -1.85 4.11 1.19
N LEU A 93 -1.30 5.19 0.66
CA LEU A 93 -1.98 6.45 0.45
C LEU A 93 -2.63 6.43 -0.93
N VAL A 94 -3.93 6.62 -0.98
CA VAL A 94 -4.72 6.69 -2.22
C VAL A 94 -5.45 8.02 -2.31
N ASN A 95 -5.70 8.51 -3.51
CA ASN A 95 -6.59 9.65 -3.69
C ASN A 95 -8.08 9.22 -3.57
N LYS A 96 -9.00 10.18 -3.54
CA LYS A 96 -10.45 9.94 -3.48
C LYS A 96 -11.00 9.06 -4.62
N SER A 97 -10.33 9.07 -5.77
CA SER A 97 -10.69 8.24 -6.93
C SER A 97 -10.16 6.80 -6.84
N GLY A 98 -9.45 6.45 -5.77
CA GLY A 98 -8.88 5.12 -5.57
C GLY A 98 -7.56 4.89 -6.33
N ASN A 99 -6.84 5.95 -6.71
CA ASN A 99 -5.54 5.84 -7.36
C ASN A 99 -4.42 5.87 -6.30
N PRO A 100 -3.45 4.94 -6.32
CA PRO A 100 -2.31 4.93 -5.41
C PRO A 100 -1.38 6.13 -5.61
N ILE A 101 -0.93 6.72 -4.50
CA ILE A 101 -0.06 7.91 -4.47
C ILE A 101 1.27 7.60 -3.79
N GLU A 102 1.22 6.84 -2.71
CA GLU A 102 2.40 6.39 -1.96
C GLU A 102 2.08 5.05 -1.31
N PHE A 103 3.06 4.15 -1.18
CA PHE A 103 2.88 2.92 -0.43
C PHE A 103 4.17 2.46 0.24
N HIS A 104 4.02 1.69 1.32
CA HIS A 104 5.11 1.10 2.09
C HIS A 104 4.77 -0.35 2.42
N LEU A 105 5.77 -1.22 2.28
CA LEU A 105 5.69 -2.62 2.71
C LEU A 105 6.22 -2.72 4.14
N ALA A 106 5.42 -3.25 5.05
CA ALA A 106 5.81 -3.44 6.45
C ALA A 106 5.55 -4.88 6.89
N PRO A 107 6.34 -5.42 7.85
CA PRO A 107 6.00 -6.67 8.51
C PRO A 107 4.60 -6.60 9.13
N ALA A 108 3.88 -7.73 9.12
CA ALA A 108 2.47 -7.76 9.48
C ALA A 108 2.14 -7.31 10.92
N SER A 109 3.09 -7.41 11.85
CA SER A 109 2.91 -7.01 13.26
C SER A 109 3.19 -5.53 13.52
N TYR A 110 3.73 -4.80 12.53
CA TYR A 110 4.14 -3.42 12.74
C TYR A 110 2.94 -2.52 13.05
N ASN A 111 3.17 -1.56 13.94
CA ASN A 111 2.15 -0.58 14.30
C ASN A 111 1.98 0.44 13.17
N ASP A 112 0.74 0.67 12.77
CA ASP A 112 0.37 1.60 11.71
C ASP A 112 0.94 3.02 11.95
N VAL A 113 1.05 3.46 13.21
CA VAL A 113 1.72 4.74 13.57
C VAL A 113 3.21 4.77 13.20
N LYS A 114 3.93 3.66 13.39
CA LYS A 114 5.36 3.61 13.04
C LYS A 114 5.55 3.68 11.53
N VAL A 115 4.70 2.99 10.78
CA VAL A 115 4.77 3.00 9.32
C VAL A 115 4.36 4.36 8.76
N LEU A 116 3.42 5.05 9.43
CA LEU A 116 3.01 6.40 9.08
C LEU A 116 4.19 7.39 9.03
N GLN A 117 5.18 7.24 9.91
CA GLN A 117 6.39 8.07 9.94
C GLN A 117 7.35 7.79 8.77
N SER A 118 7.17 6.67 8.07
CA SER A 118 7.94 6.34 6.85
C SER A 118 7.38 7.00 5.59
N PHE A 119 6.15 7.56 5.65
CA PHE A 119 5.57 8.27 4.51
C PHE A 119 6.20 9.65 4.34
N CYS A 120 6.57 9.98 3.11
CA CYS A 120 7.12 11.29 2.76
C CYS A 120 6.04 12.37 2.68
N PHE A 121 4.80 11.99 2.37
CA PHE A 121 3.68 12.93 2.16
C PHE A 121 4.01 14.03 1.16
N ASP A 122 4.67 13.68 0.06
CA ASP A 122 4.91 14.59 -1.08
C ASP A 122 3.57 14.88 -1.79
N LEU A 123 2.76 15.75 -1.19
CA LEU A 123 1.42 16.11 -1.63
C LEU A 123 1.33 17.63 -1.86
N PRO A 124 0.42 18.08 -2.73
CA PRO A 124 0.15 19.51 -2.89
C PRO A 124 -0.18 20.19 -1.56
N SER A 125 0.18 21.47 -1.42
CA SER A 125 -0.18 22.26 -0.25
C SER A 125 -1.70 22.33 -0.08
N LYS A 126 -2.18 22.29 1.17
CA LYS A 126 -3.61 22.24 1.56
C LYS A 126 -4.28 20.87 1.35
N SER A 127 -3.51 19.83 1.04
CA SER A 127 -4.02 18.46 0.98
C SER A 127 -4.62 18.00 2.30
N LEU A 128 -5.68 17.20 2.21
CA LEU A 128 -6.38 16.60 3.33
C LEU A 128 -6.20 15.08 3.28
N VAL A 129 -5.56 14.53 4.31
CA VAL A 129 -5.30 13.09 4.44
C VAL A 129 -6.18 12.53 5.54
N TYR A 130 -7.03 11.58 5.20
CA TYR A 130 -7.85 10.83 6.15
C TYR A 130 -7.16 9.51 6.52
N GLY A 131 -7.29 9.04 7.76
CA GLY A 131 -6.74 7.74 8.18
C GLY A 131 -7.59 7.03 9.22
N ASP A 132 -7.43 5.72 9.37
CA ASP A 132 -8.09 5.00 10.47
C ASP A 132 -7.54 5.42 11.86
N LYS A 133 -8.21 4.97 12.93
CA LYS A 133 -7.84 5.19 14.33
C LYS A 133 -6.44 4.72 14.69
N ALA A 134 -5.87 3.82 13.90
CA ALA A 134 -4.53 3.31 14.09
C ALA A 134 -3.45 4.27 13.58
N TYR A 135 -3.79 5.26 12.75
CA TYR A 135 -2.88 6.28 12.22
C TYR A 135 -2.90 7.59 13.04
N ASN A 136 -3.09 7.48 14.35
CA ASN A 136 -3.22 8.64 15.24
C ASN A 136 -1.84 9.00 15.83
N ASP A 137 -1.27 10.11 15.36
CA ASP A 137 0.00 10.68 15.82
C ASP A 137 -0.10 12.20 15.83
N TYR A 138 -0.27 12.80 17.01
CA TYR A 138 -0.42 14.25 17.14
C TYR A 138 0.83 15.02 16.74
N GLN A 139 2.03 14.47 16.95
CA GLN A 139 3.27 15.16 16.60
C GLN A 139 3.41 15.25 15.09
N LEU A 140 3.13 14.14 14.39
CA LEU A 140 3.16 14.13 12.93
C LEU A 140 2.05 15.01 12.32
N GLU A 141 0.85 15.01 12.91
CA GLU A 141 -0.24 15.90 12.49
C GLU A 141 0.17 17.39 12.52
N ASP A 142 0.81 17.81 13.62
CA ASP A 142 1.24 19.19 13.80
C ASP A 142 2.41 19.51 12.84
N LEU A 143 3.39 18.61 12.73
CA LEU A 143 4.52 18.76 11.81
C LEU A 143 4.08 18.90 10.36
N LEU A 144 3.16 18.05 9.87
CA LEU A 144 2.66 18.11 8.49
C LEU A 144 1.88 19.40 8.21
N LYS A 145 1.15 19.89 9.21
CA LYS A 145 0.38 21.13 9.11
C LYS A 145 1.29 22.34 9.05
N GLU A 146 2.36 22.38 9.83
CA GLU A 146 3.30 23.50 9.88
C GLU A 146 4.25 23.52 8.68
N SER A 147 4.86 22.37 8.34
CA SER A 147 5.89 22.27 7.30
C SER A 147 5.32 22.27 5.88
N ALA A 148 4.30 21.44 5.62
CA ALA A 148 3.77 21.18 4.28
C ALA A 148 2.36 21.77 4.06
N LYS A 149 1.74 22.34 5.10
CA LYS A 149 0.34 22.78 5.10
C LYS A 149 -0.62 21.63 4.75
N ILE A 150 -0.27 20.40 5.12
CA ILE A 150 -1.08 19.20 4.94
C ILE A 150 -1.87 18.96 6.22
N LYS A 151 -3.15 18.63 6.10
CA LYS A 151 -4.00 18.27 7.24
C LYS A 151 -4.13 16.76 7.30
N LEU A 152 -3.46 16.12 8.25
CA LEU A 152 -3.69 14.72 8.58
C LEU A 152 -4.83 14.62 9.61
N LYS A 153 -5.87 13.86 9.29
CA LYS A 153 -7.07 13.69 10.09
C LYS A 153 -7.45 12.21 10.22
N PRO A 154 -6.82 11.50 11.17
CA PRO A 154 -7.21 10.13 11.48
C PRO A 154 -8.49 10.11 12.31
N LEU A 155 -9.28 9.03 12.20
CA LEU A 155 -10.44 8.82 13.05
C LEU A 155 -10.01 8.86 14.52
N ARG A 156 -10.77 9.57 15.34
CA ARG A 156 -10.43 9.76 16.75
C ARG A 156 -10.91 8.59 17.60
N LYS A 157 -10.09 8.21 18.59
CA LYS A 157 -10.50 7.27 19.65
C LYS A 157 -11.44 8.02 20.62
N LYS A 158 -12.30 7.29 21.33
CA LYS A 158 -13.29 7.89 22.26
C LYS A 158 -12.65 8.81 23.32
N ASN A 159 -11.41 8.51 23.72
CA ASN A 159 -10.61 9.25 24.69
C ASN A 159 -9.67 10.30 24.08
N SER A 160 -9.79 10.61 22.79
CA SER A 160 -8.98 11.63 22.12
C SER A 160 -9.28 13.03 22.66
N LYS A 161 -8.23 13.81 22.94
CA LYS A 161 -8.36 15.22 23.35
C LYS A 161 -8.77 16.14 22.20
N ARG A 162 -8.40 15.77 20.97
CA ARG A 162 -8.81 16.44 19.73
C ARG A 162 -10.04 15.71 19.18
N LYS A 163 -11.24 16.29 19.36
CA LYS A 163 -12.50 15.75 18.81
C LYS A 163 -12.75 16.37 17.44
N GLU A 164 -13.21 15.55 16.50
CA GLU A 164 -13.68 15.99 15.19
C GLU A 164 -15.21 15.99 15.18
N SER A 165 -15.83 16.68 14.22
CA SER A 165 -17.29 16.73 14.11
C SER A 165 -17.87 15.41 13.60
N PRO A 166 -19.11 15.04 13.98
CA PRO A 166 -19.77 13.85 13.44
C PRO A 166 -19.92 13.85 11.91
N CYS A 167 -20.03 15.03 11.30
CA CYS A 167 -20.08 15.17 9.84
C CYS A 167 -18.77 14.70 9.19
N PHE A 168 -17.63 14.99 9.83
CA PHE A 168 -16.33 14.55 9.35
C PHE A 168 -16.19 13.02 9.38
N ASP A 169 -16.63 12.38 10.47
CA ASP A 169 -16.65 10.93 10.59
C ASP A 169 -17.51 10.27 9.49
N TYR A 170 -18.62 10.90 9.11
CA TYR A 170 -19.47 10.43 8.02
C TYR A 170 -18.78 10.52 6.66
N ILE A 171 -18.21 11.70 6.33
CA ILE A 171 -17.47 11.90 5.08
C ILE A 171 -16.35 10.86 4.96
N GLN A 172 -15.58 10.69 6.03
CA GLN A 172 -14.48 9.73 6.04
C GLN A 172 -14.94 8.30 5.81
N LYS A 173 -16.06 7.86 6.42
CA LYS A 173 -16.65 6.54 6.17
C LYS A 173 -17.06 6.34 4.71
N VAL A 174 -17.66 7.36 4.08
CA VAL A 174 -18.07 7.28 2.67
C VAL A 174 -16.84 7.16 1.78
N THR A 175 -15.82 8.01 2.00
CA THR A 175 -14.62 8.00 1.17
C THR A 175 -13.80 6.72 1.36
N ARG A 176 -13.82 6.08 2.55
CA ARG A 176 -13.17 4.77 2.78
C ARG A 176 -13.69 3.64 1.89
N LYS A 177 -14.96 3.65 1.48
CA LYS A 177 -15.49 2.63 0.55
C LYS A 177 -14.72 2.58 -0.77
N GLN A 178 -14.21 3.73 -1.22
CA GLN A 178 -13.39 3.80 -2.45
C GLN A 178 -12.03 3.12 -2.25
N VAL A 179 -11.45 3.24 -1.07
CA VAL A 179 -10.18 2.58 -0.71
C VAL A 179 -10.35 1.07 -0.64
N GLU A 180 -11.41 0.60 0.01
CA GLU A 180 -11.73 -0.83 0.06
C GLU A 180 -11.91 -1.40 -1.36
N THR A 181 -12.55 -0.63 -2.25
CA THR A 181 -12.69 -0.99 -3.66
C THR A 181 -11.34 -1.02 -4.39
N CYS A 182 -10.48 -0.02 -4.18
CA CYS A 182 -9.13 0.03 -4.73
C CYS A 182 -8.30 -1.19 -4.29
N PHE A 183 -8.26 -1.48 -2.99
CA PHE A 183 -7.52 -2.62 -2.45
C PHE A 183 -8.08 -3.95 -2.97
N SER A 184 -9.39 -4.07 -3.11
CA SER A 184 -10.02 -5.24 -3.72
C SER A 184 -9.56 -5.40 -5.18
N ARG A 185 -9.50 -4.33 -5.96
CA ARG A 185 -9.01 -4.38 -7.35
C ARG A 185 -7.52 -4.74 -7.44
N ILE A 186 -6.67 -4.20 -6.56
CA ILE A 186 -5.25 -4.56 -6.51
C ILE A 186 -5.09 -6.04 -6.14
N THR A 187 -5.75 -6.48 -5.08
CA THR A 187 -5.66 -7.87 -4.60
C THR A 187 -6.26 -8.87 -5.59
N ASN A 188 -7.23 -8.47 -6.42
CA ASN A 188 -7.75 -9.29 -7.51
C ASN A 188 -6.72 -9.57 -8.62
N LEU A 189 -5.68 -8.73 -8.76
CA LEU A 189 -4.56 -9.03 -9.66
C LEU A 189 -3.63 -10.11 -9.08
N PHE A 190 -3.68 -10.35 -7.77
CA PHE A 190 -2.84 -11.36 -7.15
C PHE A 190 -3.36 -12.76 -7.48
N PRO A 191 -2.47 -13.72 -7.80
CA PRO A 191 -2.85 -15.12 -7.84
C PRO A 191 -3.23 -15.60 -6.43
N LYS A 192 -3.88 -16.77 -6.35
CA LYS A 192 -4.23 -17.42 -5.06
C LYS A 192 -3.05 -17.48 -4.07
N SER A 193 -1.82 -17.64 -4.59
CA SER A 193 -0.58 -17.56 -3.83
C SER A 193 0.51 -16.92 -4.69
N ILE A 194 1.19 -15.91 -4.16
CA ILE A 194 2.35 -15.30 -4.82
C ILE A 194 3.57 -16.21 -4.59
N HIS A 195 3.92 -17.00 -5.60
CA HIS A 195 5.07 -17.90 -5.52
C HIS A 195 6.38 -17.11 -5.48
N ALA A 196 7.13 -17.14 -4.39
CA ALA A 196 8.48 -16.57 -4.29
C ALA A 196 9.41 -17.54 -3.53
N VAL A 197 10.73 -17.36 -3.70
CA VAL A 197 11.75 -18.17 -3.01
C VAL A 197 12.50 -17.35 -1.96
N THR A 198 12.52 -16.03 -2.10
CA THR A 198 13.19 -15.06 -1.22
C THR A 198 12.23 -13.95 -0.82
N SER A 199 12.48 -13.27 0.31
CA SER A 199 11.72 -12.09 0.76
C SER A 199 11.71 -10.99 -0.30
N LYS A 200 12.91 -10.63 -0.81
CA LYS A 200 13.06 -9.65 -1.90
C LYS A 200 12.24 -10.01 -3.14
N GLY A 201 12.15 -11.30 -3.49
CA GLY A 201 11.34 -11.74 -4.63
C GLY A 201 9.84 -11.71 -4.38
N PHE A 202 9.42 -11.81 -3.13
CA PHE A 202 8.03 -11.63 -2.72
C PHE A 202 7.65 -10.15 -2.79
N GLU A 203 8.46 -9.28 -2.17
CA GLU A 203 8.31 -7.82 -2.18
C GLU A 203 8.30 -7.25 -3.60
N LEU A 204 9.27 -7.65 -4.44
CA LEU A 204 9.32 -7.24 -5.85
C LEU A 204 8.02 -7.56 -6.59
N LYS A 205 7.41 -8.73 -6.34
CA LYS A 205 6.16 -9.09 -7.00
C LYS A 205 4.99 -8.23 -6.55
N ILE A 206 4.90 -7.92 -5.25
CA ILE A 206 3.89 -7.01 -4.73
C ILE A 206 4.03 -5.64 -5.40
N ILE A 207 5.25 -5.10 -5.46
CA ILE A 207 5.55 -3.83 -6.14
C ILE A 207 5.10 -3.89 -7.61
N LEU A 208 5.46 -4.95 -8.34
CA LEU A 208 5.08 -5.12 -9.74
C LEU A 208 3.56 -5.20 -9.95
N PHE A 209 2.81 -5.85 -9.05
CA PHE A 209 1.35 -5.87 -9.14
C PHE A 209 0.74 -4.48 -8.87
N ILE A 210 1.28 -3.71 -7.91
CA ILE A 210 0.84 -2.34 -7.64
C ILE A 210 1.12 -1.44 -8.86
N ILE A 211 2.30 -1.56 -9.46
CA ILE A 211 2.65 -0.81 -10.69
C ILE A 211 1.72 -1.23 -11.84
N ALA A 212 1.47 -2.52 -12.02
CA ALA A 212 0.56 -3.02 -13.05
C ALA A 212 -0.85 -2.43 -12.89
N PHE A 213 -1.36 -2.37 -11.65
CA PHE A 213 -2.63 -1.72 -11.33
C PHE A 213 -2.62 -0.23 -11.72
N CYS A 214 -1.55 0.50 -11.41
CA CYS A 214 -1.43 1.92 -11.74
C CYS A 214 -1.41 2.18 -13.26
N ILE A 215 -0.90 1.24 -14.06
CA ILE A 215 -0.82 1.39 -15.53
C ILE A 215 -2.16 1.04 -16.19
N GLN A 216 -3.01 0.24 -15.56
CA GLN A 216 -4.29 -0.21 -16.13
C GLN A 216 -5.34 0.91 -16.28
N PHE A 217 -5.14 2.07 -15.64
CA PHE A 217 -6.02 3.24 -15.75
C PHE A 217 -5.70 4.13 -16.98
N LEU A 218 -5.41 3.51 -18.13
CA LEU A 218 -5.32 4.17 -19.43
C LEU A 218 -6.65 4.07 -20.18
#